data_AF-A0A3L7TTV0-F1
#
_entry.id   AF-A0A3L7TTV0-F1
#
_cell.length_a   1.000
_cell.length_b   1.000
_cell.length_c   1.000
_cell.angle_alpha   90.00
_cell.angle_beta   90.00
_cell.angle_gamma   90.00
#
_symmetry.space_group_name_H-M   'P 1'
#
loop_
_entity.id
_entity.type
_entity.pdbx_description
1 polymer ?
#
loop_
_entity_poly.entity_id
_entity_poly.type
_entity_poly.pdbx_seq_one_letter_code
_entity_poly.pdbx_strand_id
1 'polypeptide(L)'
;MQKPAHNCESCGGHFDVWSLAATHNEMGTWFVRDSRNPHFVGLSYNAMLEMIRRHEIGRDTVVRGPTTGQFWTFARRAPGLAQYFGRCVACQFPMDESAHACTACHALAGRATERNDYGLPPTTRIIKPVDARPDFAGFLEDSNVLLVRVEPAPAVAGSISSTTTATTSATTSSATSSSASAIALIAEPPRTAPPVRATARTVTPAGMSLDSTQESAVAQHRVAMIENSHIDRGRLLERWNRFLLAAAVMGFVSAVILALLYVREVDRRETETIQAKNAAKQASKRDASADTQRSAPLAPTTAPALPALREPGVGAASR
;
A
#
# COMPACT_ATOMS: atom_id res chain seq x y z
N MET A 1 -15.59 9.44 -8.67
CA MET A 1 -15.58 9.19 -10.13
C MET A 1 -14.15 9.31 -10.60
N GLN A 2 -13.66 8.31 -11.31
CA GLN A 2 -12.30 8.31 -11.82
C GLN A 2 -12.19 9.26 -13.01
N LYS A 3 -11.10 10.04 -13.11
CA LYS A 3 -10.83 10.88 -14.28
C LYS A 3 -10.54 9.95 -15.47
N PRO A 4 -10.97 10.29 -16.71
CA PRO A 4 -10.55 9.54 -17.89
C PRO A 4 -9.02 9.55 -17.97
N ALA A 5 -8.43 8.41 -17.63
CA ALA A 5 -7.01 8.17 -17.59
C ALA A 5 -6.77 6.84 -18.31
N HIS A 6 -5.60 6.65 -18.91
CA HIS A 6 -5.25 5.39 -19.57
C HIS A 6 -5.03 4.24 -18.59
N ASN A 7 -4.93 4.53 -17.29
CA ASN A 7 -4.63 3.57 -16.24
C ASN A 7 -5.59 3.72 -15.06
N CYS A 8 -5.80 2.63 -14.33
CA CYS A 8 -6.56 2.62 -13.10
C CYS A 8 -5.79 3.31 -11.96
N GLU A 9 -6.37 4.29 -11.26
CA GLU A 9 -5.69 4.97 -10.14
C GLU A 9 -5.46 4.04 -8.94
N SER A 10 -6.33 3.04 -8.76
CA SER A 10 -6.24 2.13 -7.62
C SER A 10 -5.28 0.97 -7.84
N CYS A 11 -5.28 0.35 -9.02
CA CYS A 11 -4.48 -0.85 -9.30
C CYS A 11 -3.41 -0.67 -10.38
N GLY A 12 -3.37 0.49 -11.05
CA GLY A 12 -2.43 0.76 -12.14
C GLY A 12 -2.74 0.06 -13.46
N GLY A 13 -3.81 -0.76 -13.54
CA GLY A 13 -4.16 -1.51 -14.75
C GLY A 13 -4.46 -0.62 -15.95
N HIS A 14 -3.98 -0.98 -17.13
CA HIS A 14 -4.18 -0.20 -18.37
C HIS A 14 -5.53 -0.51 -19.03
N PHE A 15 -6.18 0.51 -19.58
CA PHE A 15 -7.44 0.39 -20.32
C PHE A 15 -7.22 0.32 -21.84
N ASP A 16 -6.44 -0.66 -22.28
CA ASP A 16 -6.24 -0.98 -23.70
C ASP A 16 -6.65 -2.43 -24.01
N VAL A 17 -7.03 -2.68 -25.27
CA VAL A 17 -7.50 -3.99 -25.76
C VAL A 17 -6.52 -5.13 -25.42
N TRP A 18 -5.22 -4.85 -25.47
CA TRP A 18 -4.19 -5.84 -25.18
C TRP A 18 -4.12 -6.20 -23.70
N SER A 19 -4.26 -5.21 -22.80
CA SER A 19 -4.33 -5.48 -21.37
C SER A 19 -5.62 -6.19 -20.99
N LEU A 20 -6.73 -5.90 -21.66
CA LEU A 20 -7.98 -6.66 -21.50
C LEU A 20 -7.79 -8.12 -21.91
N ALA A 21 -7.25 -8.38 -23.09
CA ALA A 21 -6.97 -9.73 -23.57
C ALA A 21 -5.97 -10.46 -22.64
N ALA A 22 -4.94 -9.76 -22.15
CA ALA A 22 -3.96 -10.31 -21.21
C ALA A 22 -4.63 -10.70 -19.90
N THR A 23 -5.44 -9.81 -19.35
CA THR A 23 -6.23 -10.06 -18.15
C THR A 23 -7.17 -11.25 -18.36
N HIS A 24 -7.91 -11.30 -19.48
CA HIS A 24 -8.79 -12.43 -19.81
C HIS A 24 -8.03 -13.76 -19.92
N ASN A 25 -6.84 -13.76 -20.52
CA ASN A 25 -5.98 -14.95 -20.61
C ASN A 25 -5.50 -15.41 -19.23
N GLU A 26 -5.16 -14.46 -18.37
CA GLU A 26 -4.72 -14.70 -17.00
C GLU A 26 -5.87 -15.03 -16.06
N MET A 27 -7.12 -14.70 -16.41
CA MET A 27 -8.28 -15.05 -15.61
C MET A 27 -8.43 -16.56 -15.49
N GLY A 28 -8.73 -16.99 -14.27
CA GLY A 28 -8.96 -18.38 -13.99
C GLY A 28 -9.58 -18.63 -12.62
N THR A 29 -9.33 -19.82 -12.15
CA THR A 29 -10.15 -20.49 -11.13
C THR A 29 -9.51 -20.41 -9.75
N TRP A 30 -8.27 -19.92 -9.69
CA TRP A 30 -7.48 -19.76 -8.49
C TRP A 30 -7.60 -18.35 -7.95
N PHE A 31 -7.72 -18.19 -6.64
CA PHE A 31 -7.82 -16.91 -5.98
C PHE A 31 -6.74 -16.83 -4.92
N VAL A 32 -6.11 -15.67 -4.81
CA VAL A 32 -5.09 -15.38 -3.82
C VAL A 32 -5.68 -14.38 -2.85
N ARG A 33 -5.62 -14.66 -1.56
CA ARG A 33 -6.13 -13.75 -0.54
C ARG A 33 -5.11 -12.64 -0.32
N ASP A 34 -5.35 -11.50 -0.95
CA ASP A 34 -4.64 -10.24 -0.67
C ASP A 34 -5.55 -9.31 0.14
N SER A 35 -5.11 -8.92 1.34
CA SER A 35 -5.83 -7.96 2.18
C SER A 35 -5.83 -6.54 1.60
N ARG A 36 -4.84 -6.20 0.78
CA ARG A 36 -4.74 -4.88 0.14
C ARG A 36 -5.64 -4.78 -1.08
N ASN A 37 -5.80 -5.90 -1.79
CA ASN A 37 -6.60 -5.99 -3.01
C ASN A 37 -7.66 -7.11 -2.90
N PRO A 38 -8.73 -6.92 -2.11
CA PRO A 38 -9.72 -7.97 -1.87
C PRO A 38 -10.54 -8.34 -3.12
N HIS A 39 -10.54 -7.48 -4.15
CA HIS A 39 -11.28 -7.66 -5.39
C HIS A 39 -10.40 -8.20 -6.54
N PHE A 40 -9.27 -8.82 -6.21
CA PHE A 40 -8.41 -9.40 -7.24
C PHE A 40 -9.17 -10.50 -8.01
N VAL A 41 -9.12 -10.45 -9.33
CA VAL A 41 -9.75 -11.45 -10.19
C VAL A 41 -9.07 -12.80 -10.02
N GLY A 42 -9.79 -13.89 -10.28
CA GLY A 42 -9.19 -15.21 -10.24
C GLY A 42 -8.06 -15.35 -11.28
N LEU A 43 -7.00 -16.06 -10.94
CA LEU A 43 -5.83 -16.38 -11.75
C LEU A 43 -5.96 -17.75 -12.40
N SER A 44 -5.40 -17.88 -13.59
CA SER A 44 -5.18 -19.15 -14.26
C SER A 44 -4.14 -19.97 -13.51
N TYR A 45 -4.21 -21.29 -13.63
CA TYR A 45 -3.23 -22.17 -12.99
C TYR A 45 -1.80 -21.87 -13.46
N ASN A 46 -1.60 -21.57 -14.75
CA ASN A 46 -0.27 -21.22 -15.27
C ASN A 46 0.26 -19.89 -14.72
N ALA A 47 -0.59 -18.86 -14.64
CA ALA A 47 -0.22 -17.59 -14.00
C ALA A 47 0.15 -17.81 -12.53
N MET A 48 -0.61 -18.66 -11.83
CA MET A 48 -0.35 -19.06 -10.46
C MET A 48 1.04 -19.72 -10.32
N LEU A 49 1.41 -20.64 -11.22
CA LEU A 49 2.75 -21.25 -11.21
C LEU A 49 3.88 -20.24 -11.49
N GLU A 50 3.67 -19.31 -12.42
CA GLU A 50 4.65 -18.28 -12.75
C GLU A 50 4.91 -17.35 -11.56
N MET A 51 3.86 -16.93 -10.84
CA MET A 51 4.00 -16.15 -9.61
C MET A 51 4.72 -16.91 -8.49
N ILE A 52 4.50 -18.23 -8.39
CA ILE A 52 5.24 -19.08 -7.43
C ILE A 52 6.73 -19.12 -7.80
N ARG A 53 7.08 -19.30 -9.07
CA ARG A 53 8.49 -19.28 -9.53
C ARG A 53 9.16 -17.94 -9.29
N ARG A 54 8.42 -16.84 -9.46
CA ARG A 54 8.89 -15.47 -9.14
C ARG A 54 8.93 -15.17 -7.65
N HIS A 55 8.50 -16.11 -6.79
CA HIS A 55 8.42 -15.96 -5.34
C HIS A 55 7.46 -14.84 -4.87
N GLU A 56 6.52 -14.43 -5.71
CA GLU A 56 5.46 -13.49 -5.31
C GLU A 56 4.41 -14.18 -4.42
N ILE A 57 4.21 -15.49 -4.64
CA ILE A 57 3.34 -16.32 -3.82
C ILE A 57 4.17 -17.32 -3.05
N GLY A 58 4.13 -17.19 -1.73
CA GLY A 58 4.85 -18.04 -0.80
C GLY A 58 4.05 -19.27 -0.36
N ARG A 59 4.74 -20.15 0.35
CA ARG A 59 4.18 -21.40 0.92
C ARG A 59 3.01 -21.15 1.87
N ASP A 60 3.07 -20.04 2.60
CA ASP A 60 2.09 -19.59 3.60
C ASP A 60 1.04 -18.63 3.03
N THR A 61 1.07 -18.34 1.73
CA THR A 61 0.03 -17.53 1.12
C THR A 61 -1.28 -18.32 1.13
N VAL A 62 -2.38 -17.63 1.47
CA VAL A 62 -3.72 -18.21 1.52
C VAL A 62 -4.33 -18.14 0.12
N VAL A 63 -4.66 -19.30 -0.43
CA VAL A 63 -5.19 -19.48 -1.79
C VAL A 63 -6.48 -20.28 -1.75
N ARG A 64 -7.27 -20.17 -2.81
CA ARG A 64 -8.49 -20.95 -3.06
C ARG A 64 -8.50 -21.35 -4.53
N GLY A 65 -9.00 -22.54 -4.85
CA GLY A 65 -9.09 -23.00 -6.23
C GLY A 65 -9.95 -24.26 -6.39
N PRO A 66 -10.10 -24.80 -7.61
CA PRO A 66 -10.94 -25.97 -7.87
C PRO A 66 -10.53 -27.20 -7.05
N THR A 67 -9.23 -27.45 -6.96
CA THR A 67 -8.68 -28.60 -6.25
C THR A 67 -8.78 -28.48 -4.72
N THR A 68 -9.06 -27.29 -4.20
CA THR A 68 -9.28 -27.04 -2.77
C THR A 68 -10.73 -27.19 -2.35
N GLY A 69 -11.63 -27.57 -3.27
CA GLY A 69 -13.07 -27.59 -3.00
C GLY A 69 -13.64 -26.18 -2.73
N GLN A 70 -13.03 -25.15 -3.33
CA GLN A 70 -13.37 -23.74 -3.09
C GLN A 70 -13.12 -23.22 -1.66
N PHE A 71 -12.42 -23.97 -0.80
CA PHE A 71 -12.02 -23.50 0.53
C PHE A 71 -10.70 -22.71 0.48
N TRP A 72 -10.57 -21.73 1.36
CA TRP A 72 -9.31 -21.03 1.58
C TRP A 72 -8.33 -21.94 2.34
N THR A 73 -7.14 -22.15 1.79
CA THR A 73 -6.09 -22.99 2.37
C THR A 73 -4.71 -22.37 2.12
N PHE A 74 -3.69 -22.84 2.84
CA PHE A 74 -2.32 -22.45 2.57
C PHE A 74 -1.83 -23.06 1.25
N ALA A 75 -1.05 -22.32 0.47
CA ALA A 75 -0.57 -22.74 -0.84
C ALA A 75 0.21 -24.09 -0.78
N ARG A 76 1.00 -24.33 0.28
CA ARG A 76 1.68 -25.62 0.51
C ARG A 76 0.75 -26.82 0.76
N ARG A 77 -0.53 -26.58 1.07
CA ARG A 77 -1.57 -27.60 1.32
C ARG A 77 -2.60 -27.69 0.19
N ALA A 78 -2.51 -26.81 -0.82
CA ALA A 78 -3.42 -26.84 -1.95
C ALA A 78 -3.01 -27.96 -2.93
N PRO A 79 -3.89 -28.93 -3.25
CA PRO A 79 -3.56 -29.96 -4.22
C PRO A 79 -3.27 -29.33 -5.60
N GLY A 80 -2.22 -29.79 -6.27
CA GLY A 80 -1.70 -29.19 -7.49
C GLY A 80 -0.66 -28.10 -7.27
N LEU A 81 -0.77 -27.27 -6.23
CA LEU A 81 0.24 -26.23 -5.95
C LEU A 81 1.34 -26.71 -4.99
N ALA A 82 1.02 -27.60 -4.04
CA ALA A 82 1.94 -28.06 -3.00
C ALA A 82 3.30 -28.57 -3.53
N GLN A 83 3.29 -29.26 -4.69
CA GLN A 83 4.50 -29.81 -5.31
C GLN A 83 5.51 -28.73 -5.73
N TYR A 84 5.04 -27.56 -6.18
CA TYR A 84 5.88 -26.43 -6.59
C TYR A 84 6.55 -25.75 -5.40
N PHE A 85 6.06 -26.01 -4.18
CA PHE A 85 6.71 -25.61 -2.95
C PHE A 85 7.62 -26.69 -2.36
N GLY A 86 7.77 -27.81 -3.08
CA GLY A 86 8.55 -28.97 -2.68
C GLY A 86 7.91 -29.73 -1.52
N ARG A 87 6.58 -29.80 -1.46
CA ARG A 87 5.83 -30.43 -0.35
C ARG A 87 4.74 -31.37 -0.85
N CYS A 88 4.60 -32.51 -0.18
CA CYS A 88 3.46 -33.39 -0.41
C CYS A 88 2.16 -32.78 0.14
N VAL A 89 1.09 -32.81 -0.66
CA VAL A 89 -0.22 -32.32 -0.24
C VAL A 89 -0.76 -33.05 1.00
N ALA A 90 -0.59 -34.38 1.08
CA ALA A 90 -1.16 -35.21 2.13
C ALA A 90 -0.37 -35.15 3.44
N CYS A 91 0.94 -35.44 3.39
CA CYS A 91 1.78 -35.54 4.59
C CYS A 91 2.78 -34.40 4.78
N GLN A 92 2.87 -33.44 3.84
CA GLN A 92 3.82 -32.32 3.86
C GLN A 92 5.31 -32.71 3.84
N PHE A 93 5.60 -33.99 3.56
CA PHE A 93 6.96 -34.48 3.35
C PHE A 93 7.62 -33.74 2.16
N PRO A 94 8.92 -33.41 2.26
CA PRO A 94 9.65 -32.81 1.15
C PRO A 94 9.55 -33.66 -0.12
N MET A 95 9.21 -33.03 -1.24
CA MET A 95 9.07 -33.70 -2.53
C MET A 95 9.76 -32.86 -3.61
N ASP A 96 10.27 -33.51 -4.65
CA ASP A 96 10.75 -32.80 -5.84
C ASP A 96 9.58 -32.27 -6.69
N GLU A 97 9.76 -31.15 -7.40
CA GLU A 97 8.70 -30.55 -8.23
C GLU A 97 8.30 -31.47 -9.38
N SER A 98 9.22 -32.31 -9.88
CA SER A 98 8.98 -33.23 -10.99
C SER A 98 8.39 -34.58 -10.56
N ALA A 99 8.31 -34.86 -9.25
CA ALA A 99 7.86 -36.15 -8.75
C ALA A 99 6.34 -36.33 -8.91
N HIS A 100 5.94 -37.47 -9.51
CA HIS A 100 4.52 -37.78 -9.71
C HIS A 100 3.80 -38.31 -8.46
N ALA A 101 4.54 -38.75 -7.45
CA ALA A 101 3.99 -39.29 -6.21
C ALA A 101 4.94 -39.04 -5.03
N CYS A 102 4.38 -38.98 -3.82
CA CYS A 102 5.16 -38.87 -2.60
C CYS A 102 5.89 -40.17 -2.28
N THR A 103 7.19 -40.09 -1.99
CA THR A 103 7.96 -41.25 -1.52
C THR A 103 7.55 -41.73 -0.13
N ALA A 104 7.04 -40.84 0.73
CA ALA A 104 6.67 -41.17 2.11
C ALA A 104 5.26 -41.74 2.27
N CYS A 105 4.25 -41.20 1.56
CA CYS A 105 2.85 -41.61 1.71
C CYS A 105 2.20 -42.11 0.42
N HIS A 106 2.94 -42.15 -0.69
CA HIS A 106 2.48 -42.57 -2.02
C HIS A 106 1.28 -41.78 -2.59
N ALA A 107 0.92 -40.65 -1.98
CA ALA A 107 -0.08 -39.75 -2.54
C ALA A 107 0.40 -39.21 -3.90
N LEU A 108 -0.46 -39.29 -4.91
CA LEU A 108 -0.20 -38.74 -6.24
C LEU A 108 -0.11 -37.21 -6.17
N ALA A 109 0.81 -36.65 -6.94
CA ALA A 109 0.84 -35.24 -7.23
C ALA A 109 -0.46 -34.86 -7.95
N GLY A 110 -1.32 -34.08 -7.28
CA GLY A 110 -2.59 -33.65 -7.87
C GLY A 110 -2.33 -32.90 -9.18
N ARG A 111 -2.89 -33.37 -10.30
CA ARG A 111 -2.93 -32.57 -11.52
C ARG A 111 -4.07 -31.59 -11.36
N ALA A 112 -3.79 -30.29 -11.30
CA ALA A 112 -4.85 -29.30 -11.42
C ALA A 112 -5.38 -29.36 -12.86
N THR A 113 -6.66 -29.69 -13.02
CA THR A 113 -7.36 -29.61 -14.29
C THR A 113 -7.48 -28.16 -14.76
N GLU A 114 -7.49 -28.00 -16.08
CA GLU A 114 -7.28 -26.74 -16.80
C GLU A 114 -8.44 -25.73 -16.69
N ARG A 115 -8.11 -24.49 -17.06
CA ARG A 115 -8.92 -23.26 -17.16
C ARG A 115 -10.31 -23.41 -17.82
N ASN A 116 -10.56 -24.47 -18.60
CA ASN A 116 -11.70 -24.55 -19.53
C ASN A 116 -13.04 -24.91 -18.88
N ASP A 117 -13.08 -25.25 -17.59
CA ASP A 117 -14.35 -25.59 -16.91
C ASP A 117 -15.26 -24.37 -16.64
N TYR A 118 -14.82 -23.15 -16.93
CA TYR A 118 -15.54 -21.90 -16.64
C TYR A 118 -16.17 -21.23 -17.87
N GLY A 119 -16.13 -21.87 -19.05
CA GLY A 119 -16.64 -21.27 -20.29
C GLY A 119 -15.89 -20.01 -20.73
N LEU A 120 -14.68 -19.79 -20.21
CA LEU A 120 -13.79 -18.73 -20.68
C LEU A 120 -13.32 -19.04 -22.11
N PRO A 121 -13.16 -18.03 -22.98
CA PRO A 121 -12.64 -18.24 -24.32
C PRO A 121 -11.24 -18.86 -24.27
N PRO A 122 -10.84 -19.66 -25.29
CA PRO A 122 -9.51 -20.25 -25.35
C PRO A 122 -8.44 -19.15 -25.28
N THR A 123 -7.31 -19.45 -24.64
CA THR A 123 -6.20 -18.50 -24.54
C THR A 123 -5.69 -18.14 -25.92
N THR A 124 -5.80 -16.88 -26.31
CA THR A 124 -5.26 -16.39 -27.58
C THR A 124 -3.86 -15.83 -27.35
N ARG A 125 -2.91 -16.11 -28.26
CA ARG A 125 -1.58 -15.50 -28.18
C ARG A 125 -1.71 -14.01 -28.50
N ILE A 126 -1.37 -13.17 -27.52
CA ILE A 126 -1.39 -11.73 -27.70
C ILE A 126 -0.11 -11.32 -28.42
N ILE A 127 -0.25 -10.79 -29.64
CA ILE A 127 0.83 -10.18 -30.39
C ILE A 127 0.58 -8.68 -30.34
N LYS A 128 1.26 -7.97 -29.43
CA LYS A 128 1.17 -6.52 -29.37
C LYS A 128 1.92 -5.93 -30.57
N PRO A 129 1.27 -5.13 -31.44
CA PRO A 129 1.96 -4.42 -32.51
C PRO A 129 3.00 -3.47 -31.93
N VAL A 130 4.16 -3.34 -32.59
CA VAL A 130 5.30 -2.53 -32.12
C VAL A 130 4.90 -1.07 -31.90
N ASP A 131 3.97 -0.55 -32.71
CA ASP A 131 3.50 0.84 -32.68
C ASP A 131 2.10 1.00 -32.07
N ALA A 132 1.59 0.00 -31.35
CA ALA A 132 0.25 0.07 -30.77
C ALA A 132 0.15 1.16 -29.70
N ARG A 133 -0.65 2.19 -29.98
CA ARG A 133 -1.07 3.19 -29.00
C ARG A 133 -2.22 2.65 -28.15
N PRO A 134 -2.34 3.06 -26.87
CA PRO A 134 -3.47 2.67 -26.04
C PRO A 134 -4.76 3.22 -26.65
N ASP A 135 -5.60 2.32 -27.14
CA ASP A 135 -6.90 2.65 -27.72
C ASP A 135 -8.02 2.32 -26.73
N PHE A 136 -8.51 3.37 -26.07
CA PHE A 136 -9.62 3.25 -25.12
C PHE A 136 -10.94 2.96 -25.84
N ALA A 137 -11.10 3.39 -27.10
CA ALA A 137 -12.33 3.13 -27.84
C ALA A 137 -12.47 1.63 -28.13
N GLY A 138 -11.41 1.00 -28.63
CA GLY A 138 -11.38 -0.45 -28.82
C GLY A 138 -11.61 -1.23 -27.51
N PHE A 139 -11.11 -0.74 -26.37
CA PHE A 139 -11.39 -1.36 -25.07
C PHE A 139 -12.89 -1.35 -24.72
N LEU A 140 -13.59 -0.24 -24.99
CA LEU A 140 -15.03 -0.14 -24.72
C LEU A 140 -15.86 -1.06 -25.63
N GLU A 141 -15.47 -1.20 -26.89
CA GLU A 141 -16.12 -2.10 -27.85
C GLU A 141 -15.96 -3.57 -27.44
N ASP A 142 -14.74 -4.00 -27.10
CA ASP A 142 -14.47 -5.41 -26.76
C ASP A 142 -14.94 -5.83 -25.37
N SER A 143 -14.99 -4.90 -24.41
CA SER A 143 -15.38 -5.19 -23.02
C SER A 143 -16.90 -5.33 -22.84
N ASN A 144 -17.71 -4.98 -23.86
CA ASN A 144 -19.17 -4.86 -23.75
C ASN A 144 -19.63 -4.01 -22.55
N VAL A 145 -18.78 -3.09 -22.07
CA VAL A 145 -19.10 -2.24 -20.92
C VAL A 145 -20.03 -1.12 -21.39
N LEU A 146 -21.30 -1.22 -21.00
CA LEU A 146 -22.27 -0.15 -21.19
C LEU A 146 -21.92 1.02 -20.25
N LEU A 147 -21.33 2.07 -20.81
CA LEU A 147 -21.17 3.35 -20.14
C LEU A 147 -22.55 4.02 -19.99
N VAL A 148 -23.20 3.80 -18.85
CA VAL A 148 -24.40 4.56 -18.50
C VAL A 148 -23.96 5.97 -18.13
N ARG A 149 -24.19 6.93 -19.02
CA ARG A 149 -24.07 8.34 -18.69
C ARG A 149 -25.15 8.66 -17.67
N VAL A 150 -24.76 8.75 -16.40
CA VAL A 150 -25.60 9.34 -15.37
C VAL A 150 -25.61 10.83 -15.64
N GLU A 151 -26.56 11.29 -16.44
CA GLU A 151 -26.87 12.72 -16.45
C GLU A 151 -27.23 13.09 -15.01
N PRO A 152 -26.58 14.12 -14.44
CA PRO A 152 -26.97 14.60 -13.13
C PRO A 152 -28.45 14.90 -13.22
N ALA A 153 -29.26 14.18 -12.43
CA ALA A 153 -30.69 14.38 -12.41
C ALA A 153 -30.93 15.89 -12.33
N PRO A 154 -31.66 16.50 -13.29
CA PRO A 154 -31.86 17.94 -13.27
C PRO A 154 -32.37 18.28 -11.89
N ALA A 155 -31.70 19.21 -11.22
CA ALA A 155 -32.06 19.61 -9.87
C ALA A 155 -33.53 20.04 -9.92
N VAL A 156 -34.42 19.15 -9.46
CA VAL A 156 -35.84 19.46 -9.37
C VAL A 156 -35.88 20.58 -8.35
N ALA A 157 -36.13 21.79 -8.82
CA ALA A 157 -36.33 22.98 -8.01
C ALA A 157 -37.66 22.82 -7.26
N GLY A 158 -37.70 21.87 -6.33
CA GLY A 158 -38.81 21.61 -5.43
C GLY A 158 -38.61 22.45 -4.19
N SER A 159 -39.40 23.53 -4.09
CA SER A 159 -39.59 24.29 -2.86
C SER A 159 -39.97 23.34 -1.72
N ILE A 160 -39.05 23.14 -0.77
CA ILE A 160 -39.27 22.30 0.41
C ILE A 160 -40.15 23.11 1.36
N SER A 161 -41.46 23.00 1.24
CA SER A 161 -42.37 23.39 2.32
C SER A 161 -42.28 22.35 3.42
N SER A 162 -41.59 22.73 4.50
CA SER A 162 -41.46 21.94 5.73
C SER A 162 -42.85 21.76 6.35
N THR A 163 -43.43 20.57 6.21
CA THR A 163 -44.58 20.16 7.03
C THR A 163 -44.13 19.07 7.99
N THR A 164 -43.80 19.50 9.20
CA THR A 164 -43.61 18.66 10.37
C THR A 164 -44.92 17.93 10.68
N THR A 165 -44.95 16.61 10.49
CA THR A 165 -45.97 15.77 11.10
C THR A 165 -45.29 14.56 11.74
N ALA A 166 -45.37 14.50 13.06
CA ALA A 166 -45.09 13.32 13.86
C ALA A 166 -46.14 12.23 13.58
N THR A 167 -45.81 10.96 13.85
CA THR A 167 -46.67 9.88 14.42
C THR A 167 -46.25 8.50 13.89
N THR A 168 -45.62 7.74 14.80
CA THR A 168 -45.91 6.36 15.23
C THR A 168 -46.11 5.19 14.24
N SER A 169 -45.44 4.08 14.61
CA SER A 169 -45.85 2.68 14.50
C SER A 169 -45.52 1.85 13.25
N ALA A 170 -44.75 0.80 13.53
CA ALA A 170 -44.62 -0.52 12.91
C ALA A 170 -45.69 -0.96 11.91
N THR A 171 -45.29 -1.64 10.83
CA THR A 171 -45.94 -2.88 10.33
C THR A 171 -44.99 -3.67 9.42
N THR A 172 -44.90 -4.97 9.71
CA THR A 172 -44.32 -6.09 8.95
C THR A 172 -44.94 -6.22 7.54
N SER A 173 -44.15 -6.48 6.50
CA SER A 173 -44.65 -7.09 5.25
C SER A 173 -43.57 -7.80 4.45
N SER A 174 -43.65 -9.12 4.55
CA SER A 174 -43.36 -10.18 3.58
C SER A 174 -43.12 -9.76 2.12
N ALA A 175 -41.97 -10.15 1.58
CA ALA A 175 -41.72 -10.19 0.13
C ALA A 175 -41.77 -11.65 -0.35
N THR A 176 -42.89 -12.01 -0.97
CA THR A 176 -43.05 -13.16 -1.85
C THR A 176 -43.06 -12.64 -3.28
N SER A 177 -42.04 -12.97 -4.07
CA SER A 177 -42.11 -12.91 -5.53
C SER A 177 -41.43 -14.14 -6.09
N SER A 178 -42.31 -15.09 -6.41
CA SER A 178 -42.09 -16.30 -7.16
C SER A 178 -41.90 -15.95 -8.63
N SER A 179 -40.78 -16.36 -9.21
CA SER A 179 -40.61 -16.48 -10.66
C SER A 179 -40.03 -17.86 -10.96
N ALA A 180 -40.95 -18.79 -11.20
CA ALA A 180 -40.65 -20.11 -11.71
C ALA A 180 -40.24 -20.01 -13.20
N SER A 181 -38.96 -20.21 -13.49
CA SER A 181 -38.51 -20.54 -14.84
C SER A 181 -38.43 -22.07 -14.96
N ALA A 182 -39.35 -22.64 -15.74
CA ALA A 182 -39.33 -24.03 -16.15
C ALA A 182 -38.11 -24.27 -17.05
N ILE A 183 -37.13 -25.01 -16.55
CA ILE A 183 -36.04 -25.58 -17.35
C ILE A 183 -36.54 -26.94 -17.86
N ALA A 184 -36.76 -27.02 -19.17
CA ALA A 184 -37.03 -28.27 -19.86
C ALA A 184 -35.80 -29.19 -19.77
N LEU A 185 -35.96 -30.34 -19.11
CA LEU A 185 -35.03 -31.46 -19.16
C LEU A 185 -34.98 -32.01 -20.60
N ILE A 186 -33.86 -31.80 -21.29
CA ILE A 186 -33.49 -32.63 -22.44
C ILE A 186 -32.69 -33.80 -21.88
N ALA A 187 -33.35 -34.95 -21.78
CA ALA A 187 -32.72 -36.22 -21.42
C ALA A 187 -31.89 -36.73 -22.60
N GLU A 188 -30.57 -36.76 -22.44
CA GLU A 188 -29.64 -37.35 -23.41
C GLU A 188 -29.49 -38.86 -23.11
N PRO A 189 -29.64 -39.76 -24.10
CA PRO A 189 -29.57 -41.19 -23.87
C PRO A 189 -28.13 -41.67 -23.58
N PRO A 190 -27.96 -42.76 -22.80
CA PRO A 190 -26.65 -43.23 -22.37
C PRO A 190 -25.83 -43.78 -23.54
N ARG A 191 -24.64 -43.19 -23.77
CA ARG A 191 -23.60 -43.77 -24.62
C ARG A 191 -22.95 -44.95 -23.91
N THR A 192 -23.19 -46.14 -24.45
CA THR A 192 -22.47 -47.38 -24.16
C THR A 192 -20.99 -47.23 -24.52
N ALA A 193 -20.11 -47.26 -23.51
CA ALA A 193 -18.67 -47.32 -23.70
C ALA A 193 -18.21 -48.76 -24.04
N PRO A 194 -17.26 -48.95 -24.96
CA PRO A 194 -16.69 -50.26 -25.26
C PRO A 194 -15.72 -50.74 -24.17
N PRO A 195 -15.56 -52.06 -23.99
CA PRO A 195 -14.68 -52.63 -22.97
C PRO A 195 -13.20 -52.43 -23.32
N VAL A 196 -12.50 -51.66 -22.48
CA VAL A 196 -11.03 -51.51 -22.54
C VAL A 196 -10.39 -52.77 -21.95
N ARG A 197 -9.72 -53.53 -22.81
CA ARG A 197 -8.95 -54.73 -22.48
C ARG A 197 -7.67 -54.33 -21.75
N ALA A 198 -7.65 -54.49 -20.43
CA ALA A 198 -6.46 -54.28 -19.61
C ALA A 198 -5.44 -55.43 -19.82
N THR A 199 -4.36 -55.15 -20.54
CA THR A 199 -3.16 -56.00 -20.57
C THR A 199 -2.25 -55.60 -19.41
N ALA A 200 -2.40 -56.31 -18.29
CA ALA A 200 -1.46 -56.24 -17.17
C ALA A 200 -0.10 -56.79 -17.61
N ARG A 201 0.86 -55.89 -17.86
CA ARG A 201 2.27 -56.25 -18.05
C ARG A 201 2.98 -56.04 -16.72
N THR A 202 3.04 -57.10 -15.93
CA THR A 202 3.84 -57.18 -14.71
C THR A 202 5.32 -57.12 -15.11
N VAL A 203 5.90 -55.93 -15.03
CA VAL A 203 7.35 -55.76 -15.10
C VAL A 203 7.86 -55.81 -13.66
N THR A 204 8.51 -56.91 -13.31
CA THR A 204 9.26 -57.10 -12.07
C THR A 204 10.61 -56.38 -12.22
N PRO A 205 10.88 -55.26 -11.51
CA PRO A 205 12.22 -54.71 -11.46
C PRO A 205 13.07 -55.55 -10.49
N ALA A 206 14.10 -56.18 -11.04
CA ALA A 206 15.14 -56.84 -10.28
C ALA A 206 15.86 -55.81 -9.39
N GLY A 207 15.84 -56.05 -8.09
CA GLY A 207 16.38 -55.15 -7.08
C GLY A 207 17.90 -55.00 -7.16
N MET A 208 18.34 -53.75 -7.25
CA MET A 208 19.57 -53.29 -6.61
C MET A 208 19.14 -52.51 -5.36
N SER A 209 19.25 -53.14 -4.19
CA SER A 209 19.08 -52.48 -2.90
C SER A 209 20.26 -51.56 -2.66
N LEU A 210 20.16 -50.32 -3.15
CA LEU A 210 21.06 -49.26 -2.74
C LEU A 210 20.70 -48.81 -1.33
N ASP A 211 21.74 -48.64 -0.51
CA ASP A 211 21.74 -48.32 0.91
C ASP A 211 20.69 -47.25 1.30
N SER A 212 19.64 -47.68 2.00
CA SER A 212 18.60 -46.79 2.56
C SER A 212 19.15 -45.77 3.56
N THR A 213 20.35 -45.98 4.08
CA THR A 213 21.06 -45.07 4.98
C THR A 213 21.58 -43.83 4.24
N GLN A 214 21.97 -43.97 2.97
CA GLN A 214 22.50 -42.86 2.18
C GLN A 214 21.39 -41.88 1.76
N GLU A 215 20.20 -42.39 1.43
CA GLU A 215 19.07 -41.56 1.02
C GLU A 215 18.52 -40.70 2.18
N SER A 216 18.50 -41.25 3.40
CA SER A 216 18.10 -40.50 4.60
C SER A 216 19.08 -39.35 4.92
N ALA A 217 20.39 -39.56 4.73
CA ALA A 217 21.40 -38.52 4.96
C ALA A 217 21.24 -37.36 3.96
N VAL A 218 20.96 -37.65 2.69
CA VAL A 218 20.72 -36.64 1.65
C VAL A 218 19.44 -35.84 1.93
N ALA A 219 18.36 -36.50 2.38
CA ALA A 219 17.11 -35.83 2.73
C ALA A 219 17.28 -34.88 3.93
N GLN A 220 17.98 -35.31 4.99
CA GLN A 220 18.29 -34.47 6.15
C GLN A 220 19.15 -33.26 5.78
N HIS A 221 20.14 -33.46 4.90
CA HIS A 221 20.99 -32.37 4.42
C HIS A 221 20.21 -31.30 3.64
N ARG A 222 19.23 -31.70 2.81
CA ARG A 222 18.37 -30.77 2.07
C ARG A 222 17.44 -29.97 2.97
N VAL A 223 16.86 -30.59 4.00
CA VAL A 223 16.02 -29.90 4.99
C VAL A 223 16.85 -28.87 5.75
N ALA A 224 18.05 -29.24 6.21
CA ALA A 224 18.97 -28.32 6.87
C ALA A 224 19.36 -27.13 5.97
N MET A 225 19.57 -27.35 4.67
CA MET A 225 19.88 -26.26 3.73
C MET A 225 18.72 -25.25 3.59
N ILE A 226 17.48 -25.74 3.55
CA ILE A 226 16.28 -24.88 3.46
C ILE A 226 16.10 -24.09 4.76
N GLU A 227 16.23 -24.73 5.92
CA GLU A 227 16.14 -24.06 7.23
C GLU A 227 17.21 -22.98 7.39
N ASN A 228 18.45 -23.28 7.01
CA ASN A 228 19.54 -22.32 7.02
C ASN A 228 19.24 -21.11 6.12
N SER A 229 18.64 -21.33 4.94
CA SER A 229 18.27 -20.22 4.04
C SER A 229 17.20 -19.29 4.61
N HIS A 230 16.26 -19.81 5.39
CA HIS A 230 15.23 -19.00 6.06
C HIS A 230 15.81 -18.22 7.24
N ILE A 231 16.72 -18.83 8.01
CA ILE A 231 17.42 -18.17 9.11
C ILE A 231 18.29 -17.02 8.57
N ASP A 232 18.98 -17.22 7.44
CA ASP A 232 19.82 -16.20 6.83
C ASP A 232 19.00 -15.01 6.28
N ARG A 233 17.86 -15.28 5.64
CA ARG A 233 16.94 -14.22 5.21
C ARG A 233 16.36 -13.45 6.40
N GLY A 234 16.02 -14.13 7.49
CA GLY A 234 15.56 -13.50 8.73
C GLY A 234 16.60 -12.54 9.31
N ARG A 235 17.87 -12.97 9.39
CA ARG A 235 18.99 -12.13 9.84
C ARG A 235 19.24 -10.94 8.92
N LEU A 236 19.07 -11.13 7.60
CA LEU A 236 19.24 -10.04 6.63
C LEU A 236 18.15 -8.98 6.81
N LEU A 237 16.88 -9.40 6.95
CA LEU A 237 15.76 -8.49 7.25
C LEU A 237 15.94 -7.76 8.58
N GLU A 238 16.44 -8.45 9.61
CA GLU A 238 16.72 -7.82 10.90
C GLU A 238 17.81 -6.75 10.78
N ARG A 239 18.89 -7.02 10.03
CA ARG A 239 19.94 -6.02 9.75
C ARG A 239 19.40 -4.83 8.99
N TRP A 240 18.59 -5.05 7.95
CA TRP A 240 17.95 -3.96 7.19
C TRP A 240 16.99 -3.14 8.05
N ASN A 241 16.19 -3.79 8.90
CA ASN A 241 15.27 -3.08 9.79
C ASN A 241 16.02 -2.24 10.83
N ARG A 242 17.10 -2.78 11.42
CA ARG A 242 17.99 -2.01 12.32
C ARG A 242 18.65 -0.83 11.60
N PHE A 243 19.08 -1.01 10.36
CA PHE A 243 19.65 0.05 9.54
C PHE A 243 18.63 1.16 9.24
N LEU A 244 17.41 0.80 8.82
CA LEU A 244 16.34 1.76 8.56
C LEU A 244 15.94 2.53 9.82
N LEU A 245 15.85 1.85 10.97
CA LEU A 245 15.56 2.51 12.24
C LEU A 245 16.67 3.49 12.63
N ALA A 246 17.94 3.10 12.49
CA ALA A 246 19.08 3.98 12.76
C ALA A 246 19.08 5.21 11.83
N ALA A 247 18.79 5.02 10.54
CA ALA A 247 18.68 6.12 9.58
C ALA A 247 17.53 7.08 9.94
N ALA A 248 16.38 6.55 10.37
CA ALA A 248 15.25 7.38 10.82
C ALA A 248 15.58 8.20 12.07
N VAL A 249 16.24 7.59 13.06
CA VAL A 249 16.69 8.29 14.28
C VAL A 249 17.72 9.38 13.95
N MET A 250 18.69 9.08 13.08
CA MET A 250 19.67 10.08 12.62
C MET A 250 19.01 11.23 11.88
N GLY A 251 18.00 10.96 11.03
CA GLY A 251 17.20 11.98 10.36
C GLY A 251 16.39 12.85 11.33
N PHE A 252 15.83 12.26 12.38
CA PHE A 252 15.12 13.00 13.42
C PHE A 252 16.07 13.91 14.23
N VAL A 253 17.22 13.37 14.65
CA VAL A 253 18.23 14.13 15.40
C VAL A 253 18.77 15.30 14.58
N SER A 254 19.06 15.09 13.29
CA SER A 254 19.53 16.16 12.42
C SER A 254 18.47 17.25 12.23
N ALA A 255 17.19 16.90 12.07
CA ALA A 255 16.09 17.86 12.00
C ALA A 255 15.96 18.68 13.30
N VAL A 256 16.09 18.05 14.47
CA VAL A 256 16.06 18.76 15.77
C VAL A 256 17.24 19.71 15.90
N ILE A 257 18.46 19.30 15.52
CA ILE A 257 19.64 20.17 15.53
C ILE A 257 19.44 21.38 14.62
N LEU A 258 18.94 21.17 13.40
CA LEU A 258 18.66 22.27 12.46
C LEU A 258 17.60 23.23 13.00
N ALA A 259 16.54 22.72 13.65
CA ALA A 259 15.53 23.54 14.30
C ALA A 259 16.11 24.39 15.44
N LEU A 260 16.98 23.82 16.28
CA LEU A 260 17.65 24.55 17.36
C LEU A 260 18.62 25.62 16.82
N LEU A 261 19.35 25.32 15.75
CA LEU A 261 20.21 26.31 15.08
C LEU A 261 19.39 27.44 14.48
N TYR A 262 18.24 27.13 13.89
CA TYR A 262 17.32 28.13 13.36
C TYR A 262 16.79 29.07 14.46
N VAL A 263 16.32 28.52 15.59
CA VAL A 263 15.85 29.32 16.74
C VAL A 263 16.96 30.24 17.26
N ARG A 264 18.19 29.73 17.40
CA ARG A 264 19.35 30.56 17.81
C ARG A 264 19.64 31.72 16.86
N GLU A 265 19.51 31.50 15.55
CA GLU A 265 19.73 32.55 14.57
C GLU A 265 18.63 33.62 14.61
N VAL A 266 17.38 33.19 14.87
CA VAL A 266 16.26 34.13 15.08
C VAL A 266 16.49 34.97 16.33
N ASP A 267 16.85 34.36 17.45
CA ASP A 267 17.17 35.07 18.70
C ASP A 267 18.32 36.06 18.48
N ARG A 268 19.36 35.66 17.75
CA ARG A 268 20.48 36.56 17.41
C ARG A 268 19.99 37.79 16.65
N ARG A 269 19.16 37.61 15.61
CA ARG A 269 18.59 38.71 14.83
C ARG A 269 17.70 39.62 15.68
N GLU A 270 16.90 39.05 16.57
CA GLU A 270 16.07 39.85 17.49
C GLU A 270 16.93 40.70 18.42
N THR A 271 17.98 40.12 19.02
CA THR A 271 18.90 40.87 19.89
C THR A 271 19.63 42.00 19.16
N GLU A 272 20.07 41.77 17.92
CA GLU A 272 20.69 42.79 17.06
C GLU A 272 19.70 43.93 16.77
N THR A 273 18.44 43.62 16.47
CA THR A 273 17.42 44.66 16.23
C THR A 273 17.10 45.47 17.50
N ILE A 274 17.07 44.83 18.66
CA ILE A 274 16.86 45.52 19.95
C ILE A 274 18.04 46.43 20.27
N GLN A 275 19.28 45.96 20.08
CA GLN A 275 20.48 46.76 20.27
C GLN A 275 20.52 47.97 19.32
N ALA A 276 20.19 47.78 18.04
CA ALA A 276 20.11 48.87 17.06
C ALA A 276 19.07 49.93 17.44
N LYS A 277 17.87 49.51 17.87
CA LYS A 277 16.82 50.42 18.36
C LYS A 277 17.25 51.21 19.59
N ASN A 278 17.93 50.56 20.54
CA ASN A 278 18.45 51.21 21.74
C ASN A 278 19.56 52.22 21.42
N ALA A 279 20.47 51.88 20.51
CA ALA A 279 21.52 52.80 20.04
C ALA A 279 20.92 54.04 19.35
N ALA A 280 19.92 53.85 18.47
CA ALA A 280 19.22 54.97 17.82
C ALA A 280 18.49 55.87 18.85
N LYS A 281 17.86 55.28 19.86
CA LYS A 281 17.20 56.04 20.95
C LYS A 281 18.20 56.83 21.79
N GLN A 282 19.40 56.30 22.02
CA GLN A 282 20.47 57.03 22.72
C GLN A 282 21.03 58.18 21.88
N ALA A 283 21.21 58.00 20.57
CA ALA A 283 21.64 59.06 19.66
C ALA A 283 20.62 60.23 19.67
N SER A 284 19.33 59.94 19.49
CA SER A 284 18.27 60.95 19.53
C SER A 284 18.22 61.71 20.86
N LYS A 285 18.44 61.03 22.00
CA LYS A 285 18.54 61.71 23.31
C LYS A 285 19.74 62.65 23.42
N ARG A 286 20.88 62.30 22.82
CA ARG A 286 22.07 63.16 22.79
C ARG A 286 21.82 64.41 21.95
N ASP A 287 21.20 64.25 20.78
CA ASP A 287 20.85 65.37 19.90
C ASP A 287 19.87 66.33 20.59
N ALA A 288 18.81 65.79 21.23
CA ALA A 288 17.87 66.60 22.00
C ALA A 288 18.53 67.32 23.20
N SER A 289 19.51 66.68 23.86
CA SER A 289 20.26 67.31 24.96
C SER A 289 21.19 68.42 24.45
N ALA A 290 21.78 68.24 23.27
CA ALA A 290 22.61 69.26 22.62
C ALA A 290 21.77 70.47 22.19
N ASP A 291 20.57 70.27 21.65
CA ASP A 291 19.64 71.34 21.33
C ASP A 291 19.18 72.10 22.58
N THR A 292 18.88 71.37 23.67
CA THR A 292 18.50 72.00 24.95
C THR A 292 19.64 72.87 25.52
N GLN A 293 20.90 72.42 25.41
CA GLN A 293 22.06 73.24 25.80
C GLN A 293 22.23 74.47 24.90
N ARG A 294 21.91 74.38 23.61
CA ARG A 294 21.94 75.52 22.68
C ARG A 294 20.86 76.56 22.99
N SER A 295 19.69 76.11 23.47
CA SER A 295 18.57 76.97 23.83
C SER A 295 18.61 77.46 25.28
N ALA A 296 19.66 77.13 26.05
CA ALA A 296 19.80 77.63 27.41
C ALA A 296 19.81 79.17 27.39
N PRO A 297 18.83 79.84 28.03
CA PRO A 297 18.72 81.28 27.99
C PRO A 297 19.99 81.89 28.57
N LEU A 298 20.59 82.81 27.82
CA LEU A 298 21.69 83.65 28.28
C LEU A 298 21.31 84.19 29.65
N ALA A 299 22.07 83.79 30.67
CA ALA A 299 21.85 84.27 32.02
C ALA A 299 21.74 85.80 31.98
N PRO A 300 20.74 86.40 32.66
CA PRO A 300 20.65 87.84 32.72
C PRO A 300 21.97 88.37 33.30
N THR A 301 22.73 89.09 32.48
CA THR A 301 23.96 89.78 32.87
C THR A 301 23.67 90.54 34.16
N THR A 302 24.23 90.04 35.26
CA THR A 302 24.08 90.67 36.56
C THR A 302 24.77 92.02 36.45
N ALA A 303 23.97 93.09 36.44
CA ALA A 303 24.48 94.45 36.41
C ALA A 303 25.45 94.64 37.59
N PRO A 304 26.62 95.27 37.39
CA PRO A 304 27.59 95.50 38.44
C PRO A 304 26.94 96.33 39.55
N ALA A 305 26.99 95.81 40.78
CA ALA A 305 26.55 96.52 41.98
C ALA A 305 27.32 97.84 42.09
N LEU A 306 26.59 98.96 42.06
CA LEU A 306 27.13 100.28 42.34
C LEU A 306 27.75 100.33 43.75
N PRO A 307 28.89 101.01 43.93
CA PRO A 307 29.52 101.18 45.23
C PRO A 307 28.59 101.91 46.20
N ALA A 308 28.36 101.31 47.37
CA ALA A 308 27.57 101.89 48.44
C ALA A 308 28.18 103.25 48.88
N LEU A 309 27.37 104.30 48.77
CA LEU A 309 27.62 105.61 49.35
C LEU A 309 27.72 105.47 50.88
N ARG A 310 28.88 105.86 51.40
CA ARG A 310 29.24 105.95 52.80
C ARG A 310 28.44 107.10 53.45
N GLU A 311 27.44 106.78 54.25
CA GLU A 311 26.74 107.79 55.06
C GLU A 311 27.62 108.30 56.22
N PRO A 312 27.55 109.59 56.56
CA PRO A 312 28.23 110.18 57.71
C PRO A 312 27.51 109.81 59.01
N GLY A 313 28.29 109.62 60.07
CA GLY A 313 27.82 109.13 61.36
C GLY A 313 26.85 110.03 62.09
N VAL A 314 26.03 109.39 62.94
CA VAL A 314 25.41 109.99 64.12
C VAL A 314 25.70 109.04 65.27
N GLY A 315 26.35 109.57 66.30
CA GLY A 315 26.83 108.80 67.44
C GLY A 315 25.78 108.54 68.52
N ALA A 316 26.34 108.22 69.68
CA ALA A 316 25.80 108.33 71.04
C ALA A 316 25.57 107.01 71.79
N ALA A 317 26.34 106.91 72.89
CA ALA A 317 25.87 106.65 74.26
C ALA A 317 26.11 105.27 74.90
N SER A 318 26.97 105.33 75.94
CA SER A 318 26.82 104.72 77.27
C SER A 318 26.86 103.17 77.34
N ARG A 319 27.68 102.53 78.17
CA ARG A 319 28.18 102.89 79.50
C ARG A 319 29.30 101.92 79.88
#